data_AF-A0A9E6SCK0-F1
#
_entry.id   AF-A0A9E6SCK0-F1
#
_cell.length_a   1.000
_cell.length_b   1.000
_cell.length_c   1.000
_cell.angle_alpha   90.00
_cell.angle_beta   90.00
_cell.angle_gamma   90.00
#
_symmetry.space_group_name_H-M   'P 1'
#
loop_
_entity.id
_entity.type
_entity.pdbx_description
1 polymer ?
#
loop_
_entity_poly.entity_id
_entity_poly.type
_entity_poly.pdbx_seq_one_letter_code
_entity_poly.pdbx_strand_id
1 'polypeptide(L)'
;MPNPEARKLPPLPFLTTRNSPFPDGYDVEAEGRVLKDLIEADDPDPTDPRYLRLVEYYERQSQLDQKKVEYQDRNAAEPLISTVEGKGTAKLGAFVSSEQNTVTIHTKEAYRLFTGRAKDPVPGRSIPPILGARTAGSMLRSLWLLSGNDNPYADWALIDIHGRITDQIEKLRSVNTEMEQQTKALRQRGINVSVVSAREPQTVPLGFASPYAFLLVEMLAEFDYFIRCIRTLEGISRVGSDEAKKKIAVEVTALRGMFELIQKYERVLTREKLNELVRADWLPGATVAQVQRVQAMIAVFGLVPREVFTGEISPRHTRRDMRMSPETLQVLSHLELNPKLPKKQSTTEPLENVAAEDETTKGEPAPTSGAATDKATASDAPPLVSSKDALPGLPNRKARREVKKAEAVAVAVAGQATEVATDK
;
A
#
# COMPACT_ATOMS: atom_id res chain seq x y z
N MET A 1 24.69 -79.16 39.86
CA MET A 1 23.59 -78.25 39.50
C MET A 1 23.97 -76.86 40.01
N PRO A 2 24.21 -75.93 39.08
CA PRO A 2 23.22 -74.90 38.82
C PRO A 2 22.73 -74.93 37.37
N ASN A 3 21.57 -74.30 37.20
CA ASN A 3 20.59 -74.43 36.13
C ASN A 3 21.11 -73.96 34.74
N PRO A 4 21.02 -74.78 33.67
CA PRO A 4 21.43 -74.38 32.31
C PRO A 4 20.38 -73.52 31.57
N GLU A 5 19.32 -73.06 32.24
CA GLU A 5 18.29 -72.20 31.65
C GLU A 5 18.50 -70.70 31.92
N ALA A 6 19.71 -70.19 31.69
CA ALA A 6 19.85 -68.78 31.30
C ALA A 6 19.32 -68.63 29.86
N ARG A 7 17.99 -68.77 29.73
CA ARG A 7 17.25 -68.52 28.50
C ARG A 7 17.61 -67.11 28.05
N LYS A 8 18.30 -67.02 26.91
CA LYS A 8 18.36 -65.81 26.09
C LYS A 8 16.91 -65.39 25.84
N LEU A 9 16.39 -64.46 26.64
CA LEU A 9 15.15 -63.77 26.35
C LEU A 9 15.39 -63.07 24.99
N PRO A 10 14.55 -63.32 23.97
CA PRO A 10 14.63 -62.54 22.75
C PRO A 10 14.47 -61.06 23.13
N PRO A 11 15.26 -60.14 22.57
CA PRO A 11 15.04 -58.72 22.79
C PRO A 11 13.58 -58.42 22.42
N LEU A 12 12.85 -57.78 23.34
CA LEU A 12 11.45 -57.42 23.12
C LEU A 12 11.36 -56.64 21.80
N PRO A 13 10.46 -57.02 20.87
CA PRO A 13 10.34 -56.31 19.60
C PRO A 13 9.89 -54.86 19.88
N PHE A 14 10.64 -53.89 19.35
CA PHE A 14 10.27 -52.49 19.35
C PHE A 14 9.10 -52.22 18.39
N LEU A 15 8.37 -51.15 18.65
CA LEU A 15 7.26 -50.68 17.83
C LEU A 15 7.82 -50.08 16.54
N THR A 16 7.27 -50.52 15.41
CA THR A 16 7.70 -50.08 14.09
C THR A 16 6.56 -49.43 13.32
N THR A 17 6.87 -48.34 12.63
CA THR A 17 5.93 -47.59 11.79
C THR A 17 6.52 -47.39 10.40
N ARG A 18 5.66 -47.42 9.37
CA ARG A 18 6.05 -47.31 7.95
C ARG A 18 6.69 -45.96 7.57
N ASN A 19 6.46 -44.91 8.35
CA ASN A 19 6.97 -43.55 8.11
C ASN A 19 8.07 -43.17 9.11
N SER A 20 8.82 -44.16 9.62
CA SER A 20 9.92 -43.90 10.54
C SER A 20 11.10 -43.20 9.85
N PRO A 21 11.77 -42.25 10.52
CA PRO A 21 13.02 -41.65 10.05
C PRO A 21 14.23 -42.60 10.15
N PHE A 22 14.03 -43.83 10.61
CA PHE A 22 15.05 -44.87 10.74
C PHE A 22 14.79 -46.03 9.75
N PRO A 23 15.86 -46.63 9.21
CA PRO A 23 15.76 -47.68 8.18
C PRO A 23 15.15 -49.00 8.70
N ASP A 24 15.18 -49.22 10.01
CA ASP A 24 14.59 -50.37 10.72
C ASP A 24 13.11 -50.18 11.07
N GLY A 25 12.54 -49.00 10.79
CA GLY A 25 11.15 -48.70 11.07
C GLY A 25 10.87 -48.23 12.50
N TYR A 26 11.88 -48.00 13.36
CA TYR A 26 11.70 -47.66 14.78
C TYR A 26 10.80 -46.44 15.00
N ASP A 27 9.76 -46.58 15.83
CA ASP A 27 8.81 -45.49 16.13
C ASP A 27 9.10 -44.84 17.49
N VAL A 28 9.81 -43.71 17.46
CA VAL A 28 10.20 -42.95 18.66
C VAL A 28 8.98 -42.44 19.45
N GLU A 29 7.90 -42.05 18.79
CA GLU A 29 6.73 -41.51 19.49
C GLU A 29 5.93 -42.61 20.18
N ALA A 30 5.74 -43.75 19.50
CA ALA A 30 5.03 -44.88 20.07
C ALA A 30 5.82 -45.52 21.23
N GLU A 31 7.15 -45.61 21.09
CA GLU A 31 8.05 -46.08 22.14
C GLU A 31 8.07 -45.15 23.36
N GLY A 32 8.13 -43.83 23.13
CA GLY A 32 8.06 -42.85 24.21
C GLY A 32 6.76 -42.90 25.01
N ARG A 33 5.64 -43.31 24.40
CA ARG A 33 4.36 -43.51 25.11
C ARG A 33 4.36 -44.77 25.98
N VAL A 34 5.05 -45.83 25.55
CA VAL A 34 5.13 -47.12 26.27
C VAL A 34 6.10 -47.05 27.43
N LEU A 35 7.13 -46.21 27.33
CA LEU A 35 8.19 -46.05 28.33
C LEU A 35 8.00 -44.78 29.18
N LYS A 36 6.86 -44.10 29.09
CA LYS A 36 6.60 -42.80 29.72
C LYS A 36 6.88 -42.82 31.23
N ASP A 37 6.44 -43.89 31.89
CA ASP A 37 6.64 -44.20 33.31
C ASP A 37 8.12 -44.35 33.71
N LEU A 38 8.96 -44.84 32.81
CA LEU A 38 10.42 -44.99 33.01
C LEU A 38 11.20 -43.73 32.61
N ILE A 39 10.70 -42.95 31.65
CA ILE A 39 11.29 -41.68 31.19
C ILE A 39 11.06 -40.56 32.22
N GLU A 40 9.91 -40.56 32.90
CA GLU A 40 9.56 -39.58 33.93
C GLU A 40 10.17 -39.88 35.30
N ALA A 41 10.78 -41.06 35.49
CA ALA A 41 11.48 -41.42 36.71
C ALA A 41 12.89 -40.81 36.75
N ASP A 42 13.25 -40.16 37.87
CA ASP A 42 14.57 -39.48 38.02
C ASP A 42 15.76 -40.46 38.02
N ASP A 43 15.56 -41.72 38.45
CA ASP A 43 16.57 -42.78 38.45
C ASP A 43 15.94 -44.15 38.14
N PRO A 44 15.84 -44.54 36.85
CA PRO A 44 15.23 -45.80 36.45
C PRO A 44 16.10 -47.00 36.84
N ASP A 45 15.49 -48.00 37.48
CA ASP A 45 16.18 -49.20 37.99
C ASP A 45 16.85 -49.99 36.83
N PRO A 46 18.20 -50.16 36.84
CA PRO A 46 18.92 -50.87 35.80
C PRO A 46 18.62 -52.38 35.75
N THR A 47 17.93 -52.93 36.76
CA THR A 47 17.48 -54.32 36.78
C THR A 47 16.10 -54.52 36.13
N ASP A 48 15.41 -53.45 35.72
CA ASP A 48 14.14 -53.55 34.99
C ASP A 48 14.35 -54.22 33.61
N PRO A 49 13.57 -55.25 33.25
CA PRO A 49 13.61 -55.88 31.93
C PRO A 49 13.47 -54.91 30.73
N ARG A 50 12.88 -53.72 30.93
CA ARG A 50 12.65 -52.69 29.91
C ARG A 50 13.76 -51.64 29.85
N TYR A 51 14.73 -51.66 30.77
CA TYR A 51 15.81 -50.68 30.84
C TYR A 51 16.62 -50.60 29.52
N LEU A 52 16.90 -51.75 28.89
CA LEU A 52 17.59 -51.80 27.59
C LEU A 52 16.83 -51.07 26.48
N ARG A 53 15.49 -51.11 26.51
CA ARG A 53 14.60 -50.44 25.54
C ARG A 53 14.59 -48.93 25.76
N LEU A 54 14.71 -48.49 27.02
CA LEU A 54 14.87 -47.08 27.39
C LEU A 54 16.23 -46.52 26.92
N VAL A 55 17.31 -47.29 27.07
CA VAL A 55 18.63 -46.90 26.54
C VAL A 55 18.58 -46.72 25.03
N GLU A 56 17.98 -47.67 24.30
CA GLU A 56 17.81 -47.55 22.85
C GLU A 56 16.93 -46.36 22.47
N TYR A 57 15.85 -46.08 23.21
CA TYR A 57 15.02 -44.89 23.02
C TYR A 57 15.84 -43.59 23.11
N TYR A 58 16.67 -43.43 24.14
CA TYR A 58 17.52 -42.23 24.28
C TYR A 58 18.55 -42.11 23.15
N GLU A 59 19.15 -43.22 22.73
CA GLU A 59 20.09 -43.22 21.60
C GLU A 59 19.40 -42.79 20.29
N ARG A 60 18.20 -43.31 20.01
CA ARG A 60 17.41 -42.93 18.83
C ARG A 60 16.93 -41.49 18.91
N GLN A 61 16.53 -41.02 20.09
CA GLN A 61 16.17 -39.63 20.32
C GLN A 61 17.36 -38.70 20.01
N SER A 62 18.55 -39.04 20.50
CA SER A 62 19.78 -38.30 20.20
C SER A 62 20.11 -38.28 18.71
N GLN A 63 19.99 -39.42 18.01
CA GLN A 63 20.20 -39.50 16.56
C GLN A 63 19.18 -38.63 15.78
N LEU A 64 17.92 -38.60 16.22
CA LEU A 64 16.87 -37.82 15.59
C LEU A 64 17.12 -36.32 15.80
N ASP A 65 17.56 -35.93 16.99
CA ASP A 65 17.90 -34.55 17.31
C ASP A 65 19.17 -34.10 16.55
N GLN A 66 20.17 -34.97 16.40
CA GLN A 66 21.32 -34.70 15.53
C GLN A 66 20.90 -34.52 14.06
N LYS A 67 20.03 -35.40 13.54
CA LYS A 67 19.48 -35.26 12.17
C LYS A 67 18.70 -33.96 12.00
N LYS A 68 17.93 -33.53 13.00
CA LYS A 68 17.22 -32.23 12.99
C LYS A 68 18.20 -31.07 12.94
N VAL A 69 19.25 -31.09 13.76
CA VAL A 69 20.28 -30.04 13.77
C VAL A 69 20.98 -29.98 12.40
N GLU A 70 21.40 -31.12 11.85
CA GLU A 70 22.02 -31.17 10.52
C GLU A 70 21.08 -30.68 9.41
N TYR A 71 19.80 -31.04 9.47
CA TYR A 71 18.78 -30.56 8.54
C TYR A 71 18.60 -29.04 8.63
N GLN A 72 18.52 -28.48 9.84
CA GLN A 72 18.44 -27.04 10.07
C GLN A 72 19.71 -26.34 9.61
N ASP A 73 20.89 -26.87 9.93
CA ASP A 73 22.18 -26.33 9.52
C ASP A 73 22.35 -26.27 8.00
N ARG A 74 21.80 -27.26 7.28
CA ARG A 74 21.80 -27.32 5.82
C ARG A 74 20.64 -26.52 5.18
N ASN A 75 19.79 -25.86 5.96
CA ASN A 75 18.55 -25.23 5.49
C ASN A 75 17.69 -26.18 4.65
N ALA A 76 17.48 -27.40 5.12
CA ALA A 76 16.73 -28.43 4.41
C ALA A 76 17.33 -28.88 3.06
N ALA A 77 18.59 -28.56 2.78
CA ALA A 77 19.27 -29.05 1.58
C ALA A 77 19.52 -30.56 1.64
N GLU A 78 19.58 -31.17 0.46
CA GLU A 78 19.83 -32.60 0.27
C GLU A 78 21.09 -33.05 1.03
N PRO A 79 21.12 -34.25 1.64
CA PRO A 79 22.27 -34.72 2.41
C PRO A 79 23.58 -34.82 1.61
N LEU A 80 23.49 -34.93 0.28
CA LEU A 80 24.63 -34.97 -0.64
C LEU A 80 25.27 -33.59 -0.87
N ILE A 81 24.59 -32.50 -0.51
CA ILE A 81 25.08 -31.13 -0.66
C ILE A 81 25.88 -30.75 0.59
N SER A 82 27.00 -30.05 0.38
CA SER A 82 27.82 -29.60 1.51
C SER A 82 27.05 -28.61 2.40
N THR A 83 27.38 -28.57 3.70
CA THR A 83 26.76 -27.62 4.63
C THR A 83 26.98 -26.16 4.22
N VAL A 84 28.10 -25.86 3.57
CA VAL A 84 28.42 -24.50 3.08
C VAL A 84 27.50 -24.11 1.92
N GLU A 85 27.21 -25.02 1.00
CA GLU A 85 26.31 -24.79 -0.14
C GLU A 85 24.85 -24.72 0.31
N GLY A 86 24.40 -25.58 1.25
CA GLY A 86 23.06 -25.50 1.85
C GLY A 86 22.83 -24.19 2.60
N LYS A 87 23.88 -23.67 3.27
CA LYS A 87 23.87 -22.31 3.86
C LYS A 87 23.87 -21.20 2.80
N GLY A 88 24.31 -21.49 1.58
CA GLY A 88 24.24 -20.57 0.43
C GLY A 88 22.82 -20.14 0.09
N THR A 89 21.83 -21.02 0.27
CA THR A 89 20.42 -20.70 0.05
C THR A 89 19.93 -19.58 0.97
N ALA A 90 20.31 -19.60 2.25
CA ALA A 90 19.97 -18.52 3.19
C ALA A 90 20.77 -17.22 2.93
N LYS A 91 21.91 -17.31 2.24
CA LYS A 91 22.71 -16.13 1.83
C LYS A 91 22.17 -15.45 0.59
N LEU A 92 21.37 -16.13 -0.23
CA LEU A 92 20.62 -15.51 -1.33
C LEU A 92 19.56 -14.58 -0.71
N GLY A 93 19.94 -13.31 -0.53
CA GLY A 93 19.05 -12.27 -0.02
C GLY A 93 17.91 -11.93 -1.00
N ALA A 94 17.13 -10.91 -0.65
CA ALA A 94 16.05 -10.44 -1.51
C ALA A 94 16.58 -9.92 -2.87
N PHE A 95 15.80 -10.11 -3.92
CA PHE A 95 16.10 -9.53 -5.23
C PHE A 95 16.14 -8.00 -5.14
N VAL A 96 17.25 -7.41 -5.60
CA VAL A 96 17.42 -5.95 -5.68
C VAL A 96 17.51 -5.56 -7.15
N SER A 97 16.73 -4.57 -7.57
CA SER A 97 16.88 -3.97 -8.90
C SER A 97 18.16 -3.14 -8.96
N SER A 98 19.01 -3.38 -9.96
CA SER A 98 20.22 -2.59 -10.19
C SER A 98 19.93 -1.18 -10.71
N GLU A 99 18.81 -0.99 -11.40
CA GLU A 99 18.42 0.27 -12.02
C GLU A 99 17.14 0.86 -11.39
N GLN A 100 17.03 2.19 -11.43
CA GLN A 100 15.82 2.89 -11.05
C GLN A 100 14.78 2.75 -12.16
N ASN A 101 13.56 2.35 -11.81
CA ASN A 101 12.46 2.31 -12.77
C ASN A 101 12.15 3.74 -13.24
N THR A 102 11.98 3.94 -14.55
CA THR A 102 11.68 5.26 -15.15
C THR A 102 10.48 5.18 -16.08
N VAL A 103 9.76 6.29 -16.25
CA VAL A 103 8.71 6.44 -17.28
C VAL A 103 9.02 7.63 -18.18
N THR A 104 8.76 7.49 -19.47
CA THR A 104 8.92 8.55 -20.47
C THR A 104 7.56 9.11 -20.84
N ILE A 105 7.36 10.42 -20.67
CA ILE A 105 6.09 11.12 -20.88
C ILE A 105 6.27 12.13 -22.02
N HIS A 106 5.33 12.13 -22.97
CA HIS A 106 5.38 13.05 -24.12
C HIS A 106 4.46 14.27 -23.96
N THR A 107 3.31 14.13 -23.29
CA THR A 107 2.27 15.16 -23.31
C THR A 107 2.29 16.05 -22.08
N LYS A 108 1.90 17.32 -22.24
CA LYS A 108 1.88 18.30 -21.15
C LYS A 108 0.81 17.94 -20.11
N GLU A 109 -0.30 17.39 -20.57
CA GLU A 109 -1.42 16.97 -19.75
C GLU A 109 -1.04 15.78 -18.86
N ALA A 110 -0.42 14.73 -19.42
CA ALA A 110 0.08 13.60 -18.63
C ALA A 110 1.22 14.03 -17.68
N TYR A 111 2.15 14.87 -18.14
CA TYR A 111 3.22 15.39 -17.29
C TYR A 111 2.66 16.20 -16.10
N ARG A 112 1.62 17.01 -16.31
CA ARG A 112 0.93 17.73 -15.23
C ARG A 112 0.21 16.80 -14.25
N LEU A 113 -0.38 15.71 -14.72
CA LEU A 113 -0.96 14.68 -13.84
C LEU A 113 0.14 13.94 -13.06
N PHE A 114 1.32 13.75 -13.65
CA PHE A 114 2.46 13.16 -12.97
C PHE A 114 2.99 14.04 -11.83
N THR A 115 3.29 15.30 -12.14
CA THR A 115 3.89 16.25 -11.17
C THR A 115 2.89 16.78 -10.16
N GLY A 116 1.62 16.90 -10.55
CA GLY A 116 0.62 17.66 -9.80
C GLY A 116 0.85 19.17 -9.90
N ARG A 117 0.12 19.92 -9.06
CA ARG A 117 0.25 21.37 -8.90
C ARG A 117 0.25 21.72 -7.42
N ALA A 118 1.32 22.33 -6.94
CA ALA A 118 1.38 22.87 -5.58
C ALA A 118 0.36 24.01 -5.38
N LYS A 119 0.02 24.28 -4.11
CA LYS A 119 -0.76 25.46 -3.74
C LYS A 119 0.03 26.72 -4.11
N ASP A 120 -0.66 27.72 -4.64
CA ASP A 120 -0.04 29.01 -4.94
C ASP A 120 0.42 29.66 -3.60
N PRO A 121 1.69 30.07 -3.47
CA PRO A 121 2.19 30.71 -2.26
C PRO A 121 1.67 32.15 -2.07
N VAL A 122 1.05 32.76 -3.10
CA VAL A 122 0.59 34.15 -3.04
C VAL A 122 -0.66 34.29 -2.15
N PRO A 123 -0.61 35.11 -1.07
CA PRO A 123 -1.78 35.39 -0.23
C PRO A 123 -2.91 36.01 -1.06
N GLY A 124 -4.14 35.48 -0.92
CA GLY A 124 -5.34 35.98 -1.62
C GLY A 124 -5.67 35.29 -2.94
N ARG A 125 -4.74 34.54 -3.55
CA ARG A 125 -5.00 33.72 -4.74
C ARG A 125 -4.96 32.24 -4.38
N SER A 126 -5.98 31.74 -3.67
CA SER A 126 -6.02 30.33 -3.24
C SER A 126 -6.49 29.41 -4.37
N ILE A 127 -5.60 29.13 -5.33
CA ILE A 127 -5.83 28.06 -6.30
C ILE A 127 -5.61 26.71 -5.59
N PRO A 128 -6.59 25.79 -5.61
CA PRO A 128 -6.45 24.51 -4.92
C PRO A 128 -5.31 23.67 -5.51
N PRO A 129 -4.54 22.96 -4.66
CA PRO A 129 -3.51 22.06 -5.13
C PRO A 129 -4.14 20.90 -5.93
N ILE A 130 -3.42 20.42 -6.95
CA ILE A 130 -3.81 19.23 -7.70
C ILE A 130 -2.84 18.12 -7.31
N LEU A 131 -3.38 16.99 -6.86
CA LEU A 131 -2.58 15.84 -6.49
C LEU A 131 -1.90 15.26 -7.74
N GLY A 132 -0.59 15.00 -7.63
CA GLY A 132 0.18 14.34 -8.68
C GLY A 132 0.28 12.83 -8.47
N ALA A 133 0.54 12.09 -9.55
CA ALA A 133 0.74 10.64 -9.52
C ALA A 133 1.88 10.24 -8.57
N ARG A 134 2.94 11.05 -8.44
CA ARG A 134 4.03 10.78 -7.49
C ARG A 134 3.54 10.76 -6.03
N THR A 135 2.71 11.72 -5.65
CA THR A 135 2.14 11.80 -4.31
C THR A 135 1.11 10.70 -4.10
N ALA A 136 0.25 10.45 -5.07
CA ALA A 136 -0.71 9.35 -5.03
C ALA A 136 -0.02 7.98 -4.91
N GLY A 137 1.10 7.76 -5.61
CA GLY A 137 1.92 6.55 -5.46
C GLY A 137 2.51 6.38 -4.05
N SER A 138 2.93 7.47 -3.41
CA SER A 138 3.35 7.45 -2.00
C SER A 138 2.19 7.12 -1.05
N MET A 139 1.00 7.66 -1.31
CA MET A 139 -0.21 7.36 -0.53
C MET A 139 -0.61 5.88 -0.68
N LEU A 140 -0.55 5.34 -1.90
CA LEU A 140 -0.77 3.90 -2.15
C LEU A 140 0.25 3.04 -1.42
N ARG A 141 1.51 3.47 -1.33
CA ARG A 141 2.51 2.79 -0.51
C ARG A 141 2.12 2.80 0.97
N SER A 142 1.61 3.91 1.50
CA SER A 142 1.11 3.98 2.88
C SER A 142 -0.02 2.96 3.10
N LEU A 143 -1.04 2.95 2.23
CA LEU A 143 -2.14 1.98 2.29
C LEU A 143 -1.65 0.54 2.20
N TRP A 144 -0.66 0.27 1.34
CA TRP A 144 -0.04 -1.04 1.21
C TRP A 144 0.69 -1.50 2.47
N LEU A 145 1.33 -0.58 3.20
CA LEU A 145 1.93 -0.88 4.50
C LEU A 145 0.87 -1.16 5.56
N LEU A 146 -0.22 -0.37 5.59
CA LEU A 146 -1.35 -0.59 6.51
C LEU A 146 -2.05 -1.94 6.28
N SER A 147 -2.19 -2.37 5.02
CA SER A 147 -2.70 -3.70 4.68
C SER A 147 -1.85 -4.81 5.31
N GLY A 148 -0.52 -4.66 5.28
CA GLY A 148 0.43 -5.55 5.95
C GLY A 148 0.27 -5.58 7.47
N ASN A 149 -0.12 -4.47 8.09
CA ASN A 149 -0.41 -4.35 9.53
C ASN A 149 -1.79 -4.92 9.93
N ASP A 150 -2.40 -5.76 9.09
CA ASP A 150 -3.72 -6.34 9.36
C ASP A 150 -4.90 -5.36 9.43
N ASN A 151 -4.82 -4.25 8.69
CA ASN A 151 -5.93 -3.31 8.57
C ASN A 151 -6.95 -3.75 7.48
N PRO A 152 -8.22 -4.05 7.83
CA PRO A 152 -9.22 -4.52 6.87
C PRO A 152 -9.71 -3.44 5.90
N TYR A 153 -9.74 -2.17 6.31
CA TYR A 153 -10.13 -1.07 5.42
C TYR A 153 -9.02 -0.73 4.42
N ALA A 154 -7.75 -0.92 4.80
CA ALA A 154 -6.64 -0.77 3.86
C ALA A 154 -6.71 -1.82 2.75
N ASP A 155 -7.06 -3.07 3.08
CA ASP A 155 -7.29 -4.10 2.05
C ASP A 155 -8.42 -3.71 1.11
N TRP A 156 -9.55 -3.30 1.69
CA TRP A 156 -10.72 -2.91 0.91
C TRP A 156 -10.40 -1.73 -0.01
N ALA A 157 -9.68 -0.72 0.49
CA ALA A 157 -9.21 0.40 -0.32
C ALA A 157 -8.34 -0.05 -1.48
N LEU A 158 -7.37 -0.94 -1.25
CA LEU A 158 -6.48 -1.45 -2.31
C LEU A 158 -7.24 -2.27 -3.35
N ILE A 159 -8.25 -3.04 -2.95
CA ILE A 159 -9.12 -3.81 -3.87
C ILE A 159 -9.94 -2.85 -4.74
N ASP A 160 -10.64 -1.88 -4.12
CA ASP A 160 -11.47 -0.90 -4.83
C ASP A 160 -10.62 -0.04 -5.79
N ILE A 161 -9.48 0.46 -5.33
CA ILE A 161 -8.57 1.27 -6.15
C ILE A 161 -7.99 0.43 -7.31
N HIS A 162 -7.54 -0.80 -7.05
CA HIS A 162 -7.01 -1.68 -8.10
C HIS A 162 -8.06 -1.95 -9.18
N GLY A 163 -9.29 -2.27 -8.79
CA GLY A 163 -10.40 -2.49 -9.73
C GLY A 163 -10.62 -1.27 -10.61
N ARG A 164 -10.82 -0.09 -10.00
CA ARG A 164 -11.07 1.16 -10.74
C ARG A 164 -9.93 1.57 -11.69
N ILE A 165 -8.68 1.41 -11.26
CA ILE A 165 -7.53 1.72 -12.13
C ILE A 165 -7.48 0.74 -13.31
N THR A 166 -7.71 -0.55 -13.05
CA THR A 166 -7.70 -1.58 -14.10
C THR A 166 -8.81 -1.33 -15.12
N ASP A 167 -10.04 -1.05 -14.66
CA ASP A 167 -11.17 -0.71 -15.53
C ASP A 167 -10.87 0.52 -16.39
N GLN A 168 -10.22 1.53 -15.81
CA GLN A 168 -9.83 2.74 -16.53
C GLN A 168 -8.71 2.46 -17.55
N ILE A 169 -7.74 1.62 -17.22
CA ILE A 169 -6.70 1.16 -18.17
C ILE A 169 -7.35 0.46 -19.35
N GLU A 170 -8.25 -0.48 -19.10
CA GLU A 170 -8.96 -1.22 -20.16
C GLU A 170 -9.79 -0.28 -21.05
N LYS A 171 -10.49 0.68 -20.44
CA LYS A 171 -11.21 1.72 -21.17
C LYS A 171 -10.28 2.58 -22.04
N LEU A 172 -9.12 3.00 -21.54
CA LEU A 172 -8.16 3.77 -22.33
C LEU A 172 -7.60 2.92 -23.48
N ARG A 173 -7.28 1.66 -23.23
CA ARG A 173 -6.78 0.72 -24.24
C ARG A 173 -7.77 0.47 -25.36
N SER A 174 -9.05 0.30 -25.05
CA SER A 174 -10.08 0.10 -26.07
C SER A 174 -10.19 1.32 -26.98
N VAL A 175 -10.27 2.52 -26.40
CA VAL A 175 -10.34 3.78 -27.16
C VAL A 175 -9.05 4.03 -27.95
N ASN A 176 -7.88 3.71 -27.39
CA ASN A 176 -6.60 3.78 -28.10
C ASN A 176 -6.58 2.86 -29.32
N THR A 177 -7.08 1.62 -29.15
CA THR A 177 -7.17 0.64 -30.22
C THR A 177 -8.10 1.10 -31.35
N GLU A 178 -9.26 1.69 -31.02
CA GLU A 178 -10.18 2.26 -32.01
C GLU A 178 -9.52 3.39 -32.81
N MET A 179 -8.82 4.32 -32.15
CA MET A 179 -8.10 5.40 -32.82
C MET A 179 -6.98 4.89 -33.72
N GLU A 180 -6.25 3.86 -33.27
CA GLU A 180 -5.24 3.20 -34.09
C GLU A 180 -5.85 2.58 -35.34
N GLN A 181 -7.01 1.91 -35.23
CA GLN A 181 -7.69 1.32 -36.38
C GLN A 181 -8.04 2.39 -37.43
N GLN A 182 -8.44 3.60 -37.02
CA GLN A 182 -8.67 4.71 -37.95
C GLN A 182 -7.39 5.09 -38.72
N THR A 183 -6.24 5.15 -38.03
CA THR A 183 -4.96 5.42 -38.70
C THR A 183 -4.50 4.25 -39.59
N LYS A 184 -4.75 3.00 -39.19
CA LYS A 184 -4.44 1.80 -40.00
C LYS A 184 -5.29 1.75 -41.28
N ALA A 185 -6.56 2.13 -41.21
CA ALA A 185 -7.44 2.21 -42.38
C ALA A 185 -6.95 3.24 -43.42
N LEU A 186 -6.29 4.31 -42.98
CA LEU A 186 -5.64 5.27 -43.87
C LEU A 186 -4.40 4.68 -44.53
N ARG A 187 -3.58 3.92 -43.79
CA ARG A 187 -2.39 3.24 -44.33
C ARG A 187 -2.74 2.25 -45.44
N GLN A 188 -3.85 1.53 -45.31
CA GLN A 188 -4.36 0.62 -46.35
C GLN A 188 -4.69 1.35 -47.67
N ARG A 189 -4.96 2.65 -47.63
CA ARG A 189 -5.20 3.50 -48.80
C ARG A 189 -3.95 4.24 -49.28
N GLY A 190 -2.77 3.86 -48.77
CA GLY A 190 -1.49 4.48 -49.09
C GLY A 190 -1.17 5.75 -48.28
N ILE A 191 -2.00 6.13 -47.30
CA ILE A 191 -1.77 7.32 -46.46
C ILE A 191 -1.05 6.91 -45.17
N ASN A 192 0.26 7.15 -45.12
CA ASN A 192 1.09 6.81 -43.97
C ASN A 192 0.98 7.85 -42.85
N VAL A 193 0.15 7.57 -41.85
CA VAL A 193 0.03 8.39 -40.63
C VAL A 193 0.79 7.73 -39.48
N SER A 194 1.71 8.45 -38.86
CA SER A 194 2.43 8.03 -37.64
C SER A 194 1.89 8.77 -36.42
N VAL A 195 1.86 8.09 -35.26
CA VAL A 195 1.43 8.71 -34.00
C VAL A 195 2.42 9.79 -33.59
N VAL A 196 1.91 10.99 -33.31
CA VAL A 196 2.72 12.15 -32.91
C VAL A 196 3.48 11.85 -31.61
N SER A 197 4.73 12.30 -31.53
CA SER A 197 5.55 12.28 -30.31
C SER A 197 6.02 13.69 -29.98
N ALA A 198 6.29 13.94 -28.70
CA ALA A 198 6.93 15.19 -28.30
C ALA A 198 8.36 15.27 -28.82
N ARG A 199 8.78 16.48 -29.19
CA ARG A 199 10.16 16.78 -29.60
C ARG A 199 11.17 16.50 -28.47
N GLU A 200 10.78 16.81 -27.24
CA GLU A 200 11.60 16.65 -26.03
C GLU A 200 10.79 15.89 -24.97
N PRO A 201 10.71 14.55 -25.07
CA PRO A 201 10.03 13.74 -24.07
C PRO A 201 10.76 13.82 -22.72
N GLN A 202 9.99 13.74 -21.64
CA GLN A 202 10.53 13.82 -20.28
C GLN A 202 10.57 12.43 -19.67
N THR A 203 11.78 11.93 -19.40
CA THR A 203 11.99 10.68 -18.65
C THR A 203 12.13 11.00 -17.17
N VAL A 204 11.29 10.39 -16.34
CA VAL A 204 11.23 10.68 -14.91
C VAL A 204 11.36 9.39 -14.11
N PRO A 205 12.19 9.35 -13.05
CA PRO A 205 12.29 8.18 -12.19
C PRO A 205 11.01 7.98 -11.37
N LEU A 206 10.60 6.73 -11.31
CA LEU A 206 9.53 6.20 -10.48
C LEU A 206 10.09 5.99 -9.09
N GLY A 207 10.10 7.05 -8.27
CA GLY A 207 10.63 7.05 -6.91
C GLY A 207 9.77 6.28 -5.89
N PHE A 208 9.03 5.25 -6.31
CA PHE A 208 8.10 4.49 -5.47
C PHE A 208 8.31 2.98 -5.63
N ALA A 209 8.30 2.29 -4.49
CA ALA A 209 8.55 0.85 -4.37
C ALA A 209 7.27 0.07 -3.98
N SER A 210 6.10 0.45 -4.52
CA SER A 210 4.84 -0.26 -4.29
C SER A 210 4.27 -0.75 -5.63
N PRO A 211 3.80 -2.01 -5.73
CA PRO A 211 3.22 -2.54 -6.96
C PRO A 211 1.98 -1.76 -7.41
N TYR A 212 1.18 -1.26 -6.48
CA TYR A 212 0.01 -0.42 -6.79
C TYR A 212 0.39 0.93 -7.40
N ALA A 213 1.55 1.47 -7.02
CA ALA A 213 2.04 2.71 -7.63
C ALA A 213 2.48 2.51 -9.09
N PHE A 214 2.98 1.30 -9.45
CA PHE A 214 3.26 0.96 -10.85
C PHE A 214 1.99 0.90 -11.70
N LEU A 215 0.91 0.33 -11.17
CA LEU A 215 -0.38 0.31 -11.85
C LEU A 215 -0.89 1.74 -12.16
N LEU A 216 -0.66 2.68 -11.24
CA LEU A 216 -0.99 4.09 -11.45
C LEU A 216 -0.17 4.72 -12.60
N VAL A 217 1.10 4.35 -12.73
CA VAL A 217 1.98 4.81 -13.81
C VAL A 217 1.60 4.20 -15.15
N GLU A 218 1.22 2.93 -15.17
CA GLU A 218 0.72 2.24 -16.36
C GLU A 218 -0.52 2.97 -16.90
N MET A 219 -1.49 3.28 -16.05
CA MET A 219 -2.65 4.09 -16.41
C MET A 219 -2.27 5.46 -16.97
N LEU A 220 -1.26 6.12 -16.39
CA LEU A 220 -0.79 7.40 -16.88
C LEU A 220 -0.11 7.29 -18.26
N ALA A 221 0.63 6.20 -18.51
CA ALA A 221 1.25 5.94 -19.80
C ALA A 221 0.20 5.68 -20.89
N GLU A 222 -0.86 4.93 -20.58
CA GLU A 222 -1.99 4.71 -21.48
C GLU A 222 -2.72 6.04 -21.81
N PHE A 223 -2.83 6.93 -20.82
CA PHE A 223 -3.38 8.26 -21.01
C PHE A 223 -2.46 9.17 -21.86
N ASP A 224 -1.13 9.11 -21.66
CA ASP A 224 -0.16 9.83 -22.50
C ASP A 224 -0.28 9.39 -23.96
N TYR A 225 -0.40 8.08 -24.19
CA TYR A 225 -0.61 7.52 -25.52
C TYR A 225 -1.96 7.93 -26.12
N PHE A 226 -3.02 7.93 -25.33
CA PHE A 226 -4.34 8.41 -25.73
C PHE A 226 -4.32 9.84 -26.27
N ILE A 227 -3.67 10.76 -25.56
CA ILE A 227 -3.56 12.15 -26.03
C ILE A 227 -2.80 12.20 -27.36
N ARG A 228 -1.70 11.45 -27.50
CA ARG A 228 -0.94 11.40 -28.75
C ARG A 228 -1.79 10.90 -29.92
N CYS A 229 -2.59 9.86 -29.70
CA CYS A 229 -3.54 9.35 -30.70
C CYS A 229 -4.59 10.41 -31.07
N ILE A 230 -5.22 11.07 -30.10
CA ILE A 230 -6.18 12.15 -30.35
C ILE A 230 -5.53 13.30 -31.15
N ARG A 231 -4.35 13.76 -30.74
CA ARG A 231 -3.64 14.86 -31.44
C ARG A 231 -3.25 14.46 -32.86
N THR A 232 -2.92 13.19 -33.08
CA THR A 232 -2.66 12.65 -34.42
C THR A 232 -3.92 12.74 -35.28
N LEU A 233 -5.07 12.29 -34.76
CA LEU A 233 -6.35 12.37 -35.46
C LEU A 233 -6.84 13.81 -35.69
N GLU A 234 -6.59 14.71 -34.74
CA GLU A 234 -6.84 16.15 -34.88
C GLU A 234 -6.00 16.74 -36.02
N GLY A 235 -4.72 16.39 -36.10
CA GLY A 235 -3.80 16.88 -37.15
C GLY A 235 -4.15 16.42 -38.56
N ILE A 236 -4.83 15.29 -38.72
CA ILE A 236 -5.32 14.78 -40.02
C ILE A 236 -6.80 15.08 -40.27
N SER A 237 -7.40 15.99 -39.50
CA SER A 237 -8.80 16.41 -39.63
C SER A 237 -9.85 15.29 -39.47
N ARG A 238 -9.54 14.25 -38.69
CA ARG A 238 -10.49 13.17 -38.32
C ARG A 238 -11.31 13.49 -37.08
N VAL A 239 -10.78 14.35 -36.21
CA VAL A 239 -11.42 14.82 -34.97
C VAL A 239 -11.33 16.34 -34.93
N GLY A 240 -12.44 17.01 -34.59
CA GLY A 240 -12.44 18.47 -34.43
C GLY A 240 -11.71 18.90 -33.14
N SER A 241 -11.12 20.10 -33.13
CA SER A 241 -10.33 20.56 -31.97
C SER A 241 -11.16 20.64 -30.68
N ASP A 242 -12.42 21.06 -30.77
CA ASP A 242 -13.30 21.13 -29.59
C ASP A 242 -13.75 19.76 -29.11
N GLU A 243 -13.92 18.80 -30.03
CA GLU A 243 -14.19 17.41 -29.68
C GLU A 243 -12.97 16.78 -28.99
N ALA A 244 -11.76 17.01 -29.51
CA ALA A 244 -10.51 16.55 -28.92
C ALA A 244 -10.34 17.09 -27.49
N LYS A 245 -10.55 18.40 -27.27
CA LYS A 245 -10.49 19.01 -25.93
C LYS A 245 -11.49 18.38 -24.97
N LYS A 246 -12.73 18.15 -25.41
CA LYS A 246 -13.78 17.52 -24.59
C LYS A 246 -13.38 16.09 -24.19
N LYS A 247 -12.92 15.27 -25.15
CA LYS A 247 -12.45 13.90 -24.88
C LYS A 247 -11.29 13.88 -23.89
N ILE A 248 -10.31 14.77 -24.06
CA ILE A 248 -9.18 14.89 -23.12
C ILE A 248 -9.67 15.31 -21.73
N ALA A 249 -10.58 16.28 -21.63
CA ALA A 249 -11.08 16.77 -20.35
C ALA A 249 -11.83 15.70 -19.55
N VAL A 250 -12.59 14.84 -20.22
CA VAL A 250 -13.30 13.70 -19.59
C VAL A 250 -12.29 12.76 -18.93
N GLU A 251 -11.26 12.33 -19.67
CA GLU A 251 -10.28 11.40 -19.12
C GLU A 251 -9.39 12.04 -18.04
N VAL A 252 -9.01 13.32 -18.18
CA VAL A 252 -8.31 14.06 -17.11
C VAL A 252 -9.13 14.07 -15.82
N THR A 253 -10.46 14.27 -15.92
CA THR A 253 -11.35 14.29 -14.76
C THR A 253 -11.45 12.91 -14.12
N ALA A 254 -11.55 11.84 -14.94
CA ALA A 254 -11.55 10.47 -14.45
C ALA A 254 -10.25 10.13 -13.68
N LEU A 255 -9.08 10.46 -14.25
CA LEU A 255 -7.78 10.25 -13.61
C LEU A 255 -7.64 11.03 -12.29
N ARG A 256 -8.11 12.28 -12.25
CA ARG A 256 -8.12 13.07 -11.00
C ARG A 256 -9.05 12.49 -9.95
N GLY A 257 -10.23 12.01 -10.34
CA GLY A 257 -11.15 11.35 -9.42
C GLY A 257 -10.53 10.14 -8.71
N MET A 258 -9.70 9.36 -9.41
CA MET A 258 -8.94 8.27 -8.78
C MET A 258 -7.89 8.78 -7.79
N PHE A 259 -7.17 9.85 -8.12
CA PHE A 259 -6.20 10.46 -7.19
C PHE A 259 -6.89 10.98 -5.92
N GLU A 260 -8.06 11.59 -6.06
CA GLU A 260 -8.88 12.06 -4.93
C GLU A 260 -9.39 10.89 -4.08
N LEU A 261 -9.78 9.78 -4.69
CA LEU A 261 -10.17 8.56 -3.99
C LEU A 261 -9.02 8.00 -3.14
N ILE A 262 -7.82 7.88 -3.74
CA ILE A 262 -6.60 7.43 -3.03
C ILE A 262 -6.32 8.34 -1.84
N GLN A 263 -6.36 9.65 -2.04
CA GLN A 263 -6.16 10.62 -0.97
C GLN A 263 -7.22 10.52 0.12
N LYS A 264 -8.49 10.27 -0.24
CA LYS A 264 -9.58 10.09 0.73
C LYS A 264 -9.27 8.92 1.65
N TYR A 265 -8.87 7.77 1.10
CA TYR A 265 -8.51 6.59 1.91
C TYR A 265 -7.31 6.86 2.80
N GLU A 266 -6.20 7.33 2.22
CA GLU A 266 -4.95 7.55 2.95
C GLU A 266 -5.11 8.58 4.08
N ARG A 267 -5.80 9.71 3.81
CA ARG A 267 -6.02 10.77 4.80
C ARG A 267 -6.84 10.33 6.00
N VAL A 268 -7.70 9.32 5.84
CA VAL A 268 -8.53 8.80 6.93
C VAL A 268 -7.79 7.70 7.68
N LEU A 269 -7.18 6.75 6.98
CA LEU A 269 -6.54 5.59 7.57
C LEU A 269 -5.21 5.92 8.25
N THR A 270 -4.49 6.95 7.78
CA THR A 270 -3.21 7.38 8.37
C THR A 270 -3.38 8.37 9.53
N ARG A 271 -4.61 8.67 9.95
CA ARG A 271 -4.84 9.50 11.15
C ARG A 271 -4.27 8.79 12.37
N GLU A 272 -3.63 9.53 13.26
CA GLU A 272 -2.93 8.98 14.44
C GLU A 272 -3.77 7.98 15.23
N LYS A 273 -5.04 8.31 15.51
CA LYS A 273 -5.98 7.45 16.25
C LYS A 273 -6.43 6.19 15.49
N LEU A 274 -6.18 6.10 14.18
CA LEU A 274 -6.76 5.10 13.28
C LEU A 274 -5.71 4.27 12.55
N ASN A 275 -4.44 4.69 12.61
CA ASN A 275 -3.30 4.00 12.03
C ASN A 275 -3.12 2.58 12.61
N GLU A 276 -3.45 2.41 13.90
CA GLU A 276 -3.35 1.13 14.63
C GLU A 276 -4.57 0.22 14.46
N LEU A 277 -5.48 0.54 13.53
CA LEU A 277 -6.67 -0.28 13.30
C LEU A 277 -6.29 -1.65 12.74
N VAL A 278 -6.68 -2.70 13.46
CA VAL A 278 -6.42 -4.12 13.12
C VAL A 278 -7.69 -4.94 13.23
N ARG A 279 -7.78 -6.11 12.58
CA ARG A 279 -8.96 -7.00 12.71
C ARG A 279 -9.26 -7.42 14.14
N ALA A 280 -8.23 -7.49 14.99
CA ALA A 280 -8.40 -7.78 16.42
C ALA A 280 -9.29 -6.76 17.15
N ASP A 281 -9.43 -5.53 16.62
CA ASP A 281 -10.32 -4.50 17.19
C ASP A 281 -11.81 -4.89 17.14
N TRP A 282 -12.17 -5.90 16.34
CA TRP A 282 -13.52 -6.44 16.24
C TRP A 282 -13.79 -7.61 17.20
N LEU A 283 -12.77 -8.16 17.88
CA LEU A 283 -12.92 -9.35 18.72
C LEU A 283 -13.73 -9.09 20.01
N PRO A 284 -14.48 -10.09 20.51
CA PRO A 284 -15.13 -10.00 21.81
C PRO A 284 -14.06 -9.94 22.92
N GLY A 285 -13.88 -8.76 23.51
CA GLY A 285 -12.76 -8.45 24.41
C GLY A 285 -12.01 -7.16 24.06
N ALA A 286 -12.37 -6.52 22.94
CA ALA A 286 -11.79 -5.25 22.52
C ALA A 286 -12.03 -4.13 23.55
N THR A 287 -10.99 -3.32 23.76
CA THR A 287 -11.02 -2.14 24.63
C THR A 287 -11.95 -1.07 24.06
N VAL A 288 -12.49 -0.19 24.91
CA VAL A 288 -13.35 0.94 24.49
C VAL A 288 -12.71 1.76 23.35
N ALA A 289 -11.40 1.98 23.39
CA ALA A 289 -10.67 2.68 22.34
C ALA A 289 -10.72 1.94 20.98
N GLN A 290 -10.58 0.61 20.99
CA GLN A 290 -10.63 -0.23 19.78
C GLN A 290 -12.03 -0.16 19.14
N VAL A 291 -13.08 -0.29 19.97
CA VAL A 291 -14.48 -0.17 19.51
C VAL A 291 -14.76 1.22 18.93
N GLN A 292 -14.23 2.29 19.53
CA GLN A 292 -14.37 3.65 18.99
C GLN A 292 -13.69 3.82 17.62
N ARG A 293 -12.52 3.21 17.40
CA ARG A 293 -11.84 3.24 16.09
C ARG A 293 -12.70 2.57 15.01
N VAL A 294 -13.24 1.39 15.32
CA VAL A 294 -14.13 0.65 14.41
C VAL A 294 -15.35 1.49 14.06
N GLN A 295 -16.03 2.07 15.06
CA GLN A 295 -17.19 2.93 14.82
C GLN A 295 -16.87 4.19 14.01
N ALA A 296 -15.72 4.82 14.26
CA ALA A 296 -15.27 5.95 13.47
C ALA A 296 -15.07 5.57 11.99
N MET A 297 -14.56 4.37 11.71
CA MET A 297 -14.43 3.87 10.33
C MET A 297 -15.78 3.55 9.69
N ILE A 298 -16.67 2.90 10.43
CA ILE A 298 -18.02 2.59 9.95
C ILE A 298 -18.76 3.89 9.60
N ALA A 299 -18.60 4.95 10.39
CA ALA A 299 -19.21 6.25 10.11
C ALA A 299 -18.67 6.91 8.83
N VAL A 300 -17.40 6.68 8.46
CA VAL A 300 -16.75 7.33 7.32
C VAL A 300 -16.87 6.52 6.02
N PHE A 301 -16.66 5.21 6.09
CA PHE A 301 -16.59 4.32 4.93
C PHE A 301 -17.74 3.31 4.86
N GLY A 302 -18.51 3.14 5.94
CA GLY A 302 -19.48 2.06 6.07
C GLY A 302 -18.83 0.76 6.56
N LEU A 303 -19.61 -0.31 6.52
CA LEU A 303 -19.16 -1.65 6.90
C LEU A 303 -18.19 -2.20 5.86
N VAL A 304 -17.10 -2.82 6.33
CA VAL A 304 -16.20 -3.58 5.44
C VAL A 304 -16.98 -4.77 4.89
N PRO A 305 -16.87 -5.08 3.57
CA PRO A 305 -17.40 -6.31 3.01
C PRO A 305 -16.85 -7.52 3.78
N ARG A 306 -17.72 -8.48 4.09
CA ARG A 306 -17.37 -9.61 4.97
C ARG A 306 -16.29 -10.49 4.34
N GLU A 307 -16.31 -10.62 3.02
CA GLU A 307 -15.34 -11.37 2.21
C GLU A 307 -13.94 -10.76 2.31
N VAL A 308 -13.84 -9.44 2.42
CA VAL A 308 -12.56 -8.74 2.60
C VAL A 308 -12.10 -8.82 4.06
N PHE A 309 -13.05 -8.77 5.00
CA PHE A 309 -12.76 -8.92 6.43
C PHE A 309 -12.25 -10.33 6.77
N THR A 310 -12.88 -11.39 6.25
CA THR A 310 -12.43 -12.78 6.45
C THR A 310 -11.13 -13.09 5.68
N GLY A 311 -10.84 -12.32 4.64
CA GLY A 311 -9.67 -12.50 3.79
C GLY A 311 -9.90 -13.45 2.61
N GLU A 312 -11.15 -13.84 2.34
CA GLU A 312 -11.54 -14.58 1.12
C GLU A 312 -11.18 -13.78 -0.13
N ILE A 313 -11.47 -12.48 -0.12
CA ILE A 313 -11.01 -11.54 -1.14
C ILE A 313 -9.85 -10.74 -0.54
N SER A 314 -8.66 -10.94 -1.09
CA SER A 314 -7.46 -10.22 -0.67
C SER A 314 -6.95 -9.29 -1.77
N PRO A 315 -6.25 -8.20 -1.39
CA PRO A 315 -5.56 -7.36 -2.37
C PRO A 315 -4.55 -8.19 -3.14
N ARG A 316 -4.45 -7.97 -4.46
CA ARG A 316 -3.56 -8.69 -5.37
C ARG A 316 -2.11 -8.82 -4.87
N HIS A 317 -1.60 -7.81 -4.17
CA HIS A 317 -0.26 -7.80 -3.59
C HIS A 317 -0.31 -7.62 -2.07
N THR A 318 -1.04 -8.48 -1.36
CA THR A 318 -1.05 -8.46 0.11
C THR A 318 0.34 -8.72 0.70
N ARG A 319 0.69 -8.03 1.81
CA ARG A 319 1.90 -8.31 2.60
C ARG A 319 1.59 -9.14 3.86
N ARG A 320 0.39 -9.71 3.96
CA ARG A 320 0.04 -10.53 5.11
C ARG A 320 0.65 -11.90 5.02
N ASP A 321 1.40 -12.26 6.06
CA ASP A 321 1.93 -13.61 6.27
C ASP A 321 0.98 -14.50 7.09
N MET A 322 -0.34 -14.26 7.04
CA MET A 322 -1.30 -15.06 7.80
C MET A 322 -2.03 -16.08 6.93
N ARG A 323 -1.57 -17.34 6.99
CA ARG A 323 -2.45 -18.50 6.80
C ARG A 323 -3.28 -18.65 8.08
N MET A 324 -4.47 -18.06 8.12
CA MET A 324 -5.34 -18.19 9.29
C MET A 324 -5.77 -19.66 9.47
N SER A 325 -5.79 -20.15 10.71
CA SER A 325 -6.35 -21.46 11.04
C SER A 325 -7.84 -21.50 10.65
N PRO A 326 -8.37 -22.64 10.17
CA PRO A 326 -9.80 -22.78 9.86
C PRO A 326 -10.71 -22.44 11.06
N GLU A 327 -10.24 -22.64 12.29
CA GLU A 327 -10.96 -22.28 13.52
C GLU A 327 -11.08 -20.76 13.68
N THR A 328 -10.01 -20.02 13.40
CA THR A 328 -9.99 -18.55 13.44
C THR A 328 -10.90 -17.96 12.37
N LEU A 329 -10.93 -18.56 11.17
CA LEU A 329 -11.84 -18.16 10.09
C LEU A 329 -13.31 -18.33 10.48
N GLN A 330 -13.66 -19.41 11.18
CA GLN A 330 -15.03 -19.61 11.67
C GLN A 330 -15.43 -18.52 12.67
N VAL A 331 -14.57 -18.22 13.64
CA VAL A 331 -14.80 -17.14 14.63
C VAL A 331 -14.98 -15.80 13.94
N LEU A 332 -14.10 -15.45 13.00
CA LEU A 332 -14.19 -14.18 12.25
C LEU A 332 -15.43 -14.10 11.37
N SER A 333 -15.86 -15.23 10.81
CA SER A 333 -17.08 -15.25 10.01
C SER A 333 -18.28 -14.92 10.89
N HIS A 334 -18.48 -15.57 12.04
CA HIS A 334 -19.67 -15.37 12.87
C HIS A 334 -19.68 -14.04 13.66
N LEU A 335 -18.66 -13.20 13.48
CA LEU A 335 -18.47 -12.00 14.26
C LEU A 335 -19.35 -10.83 13.79
N GLU A 336 -19.89 -10.06 14.73
CA GLU A 336 -20.66 -8.85 14.42
C GLU A 336 -19.73 -7.72 13.97
N LEU A 337 -19.84 -7.33 12.69
CA LEU A 337 -19.02 -6.26 12.10
C LEU A 337 -19.37 -4.85 12.61
N ASN A 338 -20.41 -4.71 13.46
CA ASN A 338 -20.84 -3.44 14.05
C ASN A 338 -20.89 -3.51 15.59
N PRO A 339 -19.73 -3.47 16.27
CA PRO A 339 -19.69 -3.52 17.73
C PRO A 339 -20.30 -2.24 18.32
N LYS A 340 -21.30 -2.41 19.18
CA LYS A 340 -21.91 -1.30 19.94
C LYS A 340 -21.04 -0.93 21.13
N LEU A 341 -20.93 0.36 21.42
CA LEU A 341 -20.29 0.82 22.67
C LEU A 341 -21.06 0.25 23.86
N PRO A 342 -20.38 -0.25 24.91
CA PRO A 342 -21.06 -0.61 26.15
C PRO A 342 -21.82 0.64 26.65
N LYS A 343 -23.14 0.49 26.84
CA LYS A 343 -23.96 1.56 27.42
C LYS A 343 -23.33 1.90 28.77
N LYS A 344 -22.94 3.17 28.98
CA LYS A 344 -22.62 3.67 30.32
C LYS A 344 -23.80 3.29 31.21
N GLN A 345 -23.59 2.37 32.14
CA GLN A 345 -24.54 2.16 33.22
C GLN A 345 -24.59 3.48 33.98
N SER A 346 -25.70 4.19 33.83
CA SER A 346 -26.06 5.31 34.69
C SER A 346 -26.35 4.72 36.07
N THR A 347 -25.30 4.56 36.87
CA THR A 347 -25.49 4.30 38.30
C THR A 347 -25.88 5.61 38.94
N THR A 348 -27.17 5.72 39.21
CA THR A 348 -27.80 6.68 40.10
C THR A 348 -27.22 6.51 41.50
N GLU A 349 -26.54 7.53 42.02
CA GLU A 349 -26.67 7.95 43.43
C GLU A 349 -26.54 9.48 43.49
N PRO A 350 -27.52 10.19 44.09
CA PRO A 350 -27.44 11.64 44.26
C PRO A 350 -26.68 11.95 45.56
N LEU A 351 -25.63 12.77 45.47
CA LEU A 351 -25.11 13.47 46.64
C LEU A 351 -25.43 14.96 46.54
N GLU A 352 -25.97 15.39 47.66
CA GLU A 352 -26.65 16.63 47.96
C GLU A 352 -25.66 17.80 48.14
N ASN A 353 -26.19 19.00 47.98
CA ASN A 353 -25.54 20.31 47.99
C ASN A 353 -24.62 20.61 49.18
N VAL A 354 -23.56 21.39 48.93
CA VAL A 354 -23.09 22.43 49.84
C VAL A 354 -22.90 23.75 49.08
N ALA A 355 -23.81 24.67 49.39
CA ALA A 355 -23.77 26.14 49.44
C ALA A 355 -22.78 26.97 48.58
N ALA A 356 -23.39 27.93 47.87
CA ALA A 356 -23.13 29.39 47.80
C ALA A 356 -21.96 29.94 48.65
N GLU A 357 -21.23 31.01 48.26
CA GLU A 357 -21.61 32.29 47.66
C GLU A 357 -20.41 32.86 46.87
N ASP A 358 -20.61 33.61 45.78
CA ASP A 358 -20.42 35.07 45.80
C ASP A 358 -20.78 35.75 44.46
N GLU A 359 -21.11 37.02 44.58
CA GLU A 359 -22.03 37.83 43.78
C GLU A 359 -21.49 38.53 42.51
N THR A 360 -22.42 38.74 41.57
CA THR A 360 -22.64 39.94 40.73
C THR A 360 -21.67 40.33 39.60
N THR A 361 -22.19 40.41 38.36
CA THR A 361 -22.69 41.70 37.82
C THR A 361 -23.58 41.51 36.57
N LYS A 362 -24.62 42.35 36.53
CA LYS A 362 -25.77 42.47 35.61
C LYS A 362 -25.42 42.73 34.14
N GLY A 363 -26.33 42.31 33.24
CA GLY A 363 -26.53 43.01 31.95
C GLY A 363 -27.29 42.25 30.86
N GLU A 364 -28.61 42.05 31.01
CA GLU A 364 -29.58 41.87 29.91
C GLU A 364 -30.69 42.93 30.12
N PRO A 365 -31.56 43.31 29.14
CA PRO A 365 -32.21 42.39 28.20
C PRO A 365 -32.50 42.89 26.74
N ALA A 366 -32.39 41.95 25.80
CA ALA A 366 -33.47 41.45 24.91
C ALA A 366 -34.17 42.40 23.87
N PRO A 367 -35.07 41.88 22.99
CA PRO A 367 -34.96 42.06 21.53
C PRO A 367 -36.23 42.69 20.90
N THR A 368 -36.19 43.03 19.61
CA THR A 368 -37.43 43.29 18.85
C THR A 368 -37.41 42.73 17.44
N SER A 369 -38.57 42.17 17.12
CA SER A 369 -39.03 41.56 15.88
C SER A 369 -39.25 42.57 14.74
N GLY A 370 -39.43 42.06 13.52
CA GLY A 370 -40.03 42.84 12.43
C GLY A 370 -39.92 42.15 11.08
N ALA A 371 -41.02 41.52 10.66
CA ALA A 371 -41.16 40.75 9.42
C ALA A 371 -41.50 41.62 8.19
N ALA A 372 -41.22 41.06 7.00
CA ALA A 372 -41.91 41.21 5.71
C ALA A 372 -41.93 42.61 5.05
N THR A 373 -41.60 42.79 3.76
CA THR A 373 -42.39 42.35 2.60
C THR A 373 -41.68 42.66 1.27
N ASP A 374 -42.14 41.98 0.21
CA ASP A 374 -41.79 42.03 -1.22
C ASP A 374 -41.64 43.41 -1.89
N LYS A 375 -40.76 43.52 -2.90
CA LYS A 375 -41.16 43.69 -4.32
C LYS A 375 -39.96 43.74 -5.28
N ALA A 376 -40.11 43.04 -6.40
CA ALA A 376 -39.28 43.11 -7.60
C ALA A 376 -39.36 44.49 -8.30
N THR A 377 -38.28 44.91 -8.97
CA THR A 377 -38.29 45.35 -10.38
C THR A 377 -36.87 45.61 -10.91
N ALA A 378 -36.79 45.59 -12.23
CA ALA A 378 -35.62 45.46 -13.10
C ALA A 378 -34.67 46.67 -13.17
N SER A 379 -33.56 46.42 -13.86
CA SER A 379 -32.79 47.40 -14.64
C SER A 379 -31.95 48.40 -13.85
N ASP A 380 -30.64 48.16 -13.76
CA ASP A 380 -29.69 49.03 -14.47
C ASP A 380 -28.26 48.47 -14.43
N ALA A 381 -27.57 48.56 -15.55
CA ALA A 381 -26.15 48.25 -15.67
C ALA A 381 -25.32 49.49 -15.30
N PRO A 382 -24.28 49.40 -14.46
CA PRO A 382 -23.35 50.50 -14.29
C PRO A 382 -22.14 50.39 -15.23
N PRO A 383 -21.54 51.53 -15.63
CA PRO A 383 -20.67 51.62 -16.78
C PRO A 383 -19.21 51.27 -16.48
N LEU A 384 -18.49 50.99 -17.57
CA LEU A 384 -17.04 50.91 -17.66
C LEU A 384 -16.37 52.17 -17.07
N VAL A 385 -15.63 51.99 -15.97
CA VAL A 385 -14.66 52.98 -15.49
C VAL A 385 -13.26 52.50 -15.85
N SER A 386 -12.56 53.32 -16.63
CA SER A 386 -11.15 53.14 -16.96
C SER A 386 -10.29 53.49 -15.74
N SER A 387 -9.47 52.56 -15.28
CA SER A 387 -8.30 52.86 -14.44
C SER A 387 -7.02 52.63 -15.25
N LYS A 388 -6.35 53.75 -15.55
CA LYS A 388 -4.91 53.80 -15.75
C LYS A 388 -4.22 53.46 -14.42
N ASP A 389 -2.97 53.02 -14.52
CA ASP A 389 -2.02 52.62 -13.46
C ASP A 389 -2.23 51.16 -12.97
N ALA A 390 -1.29 50.21 -13.04
CA ALA A 390 0.17 50.27 -13.14
C ALA A 390 0.72 48.99 -13.82
N LEU A 391 1.70 49.14 -14.72
CA LEU A 391 2.55 48.05 -15.24
C LEU A 391 3.81 47.92 -14.35
N PRO A 392 4.23 46.72 -13.95
CA PRO A 392 5.55 46.52 -13.34
C PRO A 392 6.64 46.62 -14.42
N GLY A 393 7.62 47.48 -14.15
CA GLY A 393 8.66 47.90 -15.08
C GLY A 393 9.59 46.78 -15.57
N LEU A 394 9.89 46.82 -16.86
CA LEU A 394 11.01 46.09 -17.48
C LEU A 394 12.35 46.58 -16.89
N PRO A 395 13.31 45.69 -16.61
CA PRO A 395 14.60 46.08 -16.04
C PRO A 395 15.39 46.97 -17.01
N ASN A 396 15.87 48.09 -16.46
CA ASN A 396 16.60 49.15 -17.18
C ASN A 396 17.85 48.59 -17.89
N ARG A 397 18.17 49.13 -19.07
CA ARG A 397 19.28 48.71 -19.97
C ARG A 397 20.64 48.59 -19.27
N LYS A 398 20.86 49.35 -18.20
CA LYS A 398 22.07 49.30 -17.37
C LYS A 398 22.19 47.97 -16.59
N ALA A 399 21.09 47.49 -16.01
CA ALA A 399 21.05 46.21 -15.30
C ALA A 399 21.26 45.00 -16.24
N ARG A 400 20.72 45.06 -17.47
CA ARG A 400 20.98 44.01 -18.49
C ARG A 400 22.45 43.97 -18.93
N ARG A 401 23.14 45.10 -18.93
CA ARG A 401 24.58 45.17 -19.26
C ARG A 401 25.44 44.58 -18.14
N GLU A 402 25.07 44.79 -16.87
CA GLU A 402 25.83 44.21 -15.76
C GLU A 402 25.64 42.69 -15.63
N VAL A 403 24.43 42.18 -15.87
CA VAL A 403 24.19 40.73 -15.91
C VAL A 403 24.98 40.08 -17.06
N LYS A 404 25.00 40.67 -18.26
CA LYS A 404 25.83 40.17 -19.37
C LYS A 404 27.33 40.25 -19.09
N LYS A 405 27.77 41.25 -18.32
CA LYS A 405 29.19 41.40 -17.95
C LYS A 405 29.59 40.36 -16.91
N ALA A 406 28.71 40.04 -15.96
CA ALA A 406 28.92 38.97 -14.98
C ALA A 406 28.94 37.58 -15.65
N GLU A 407 28.05 37.34 -16.62
CA GLU A 407 27.99 36.08 -17.38
C GLU A 407 29.24 35.88 -18.25
N ALA A 408 29.77 36.93 -18.88
CA ALA A 408 31.01 36.86 -19.64
C ALA A 408 32.25 36.59 -18.76
N VAL A 409 32.28 37.10 -17.53
CA VAL A 409 33.37 36.83 -16.57
C VAL A 409 33.31 35.39 -16.07
N ALA A 410 32.12 34.84 -15.83
CA ALA A 410 31.96 33.44 -15.43
C ALA A 410 32.43 32.45 -16.51
N VAL A 411 32.16 32.75 -17.79
CA VAL A 411 32.63 31.93 -18.92
C VAL A 411 34.15 32.00 -19.08
N ALA A 412 34.77 33.16 -18.84
CA ALA A 412 36.23 33.30 -18.89
C ALA A 412 36.95 32.52 -17.77
N VAL A 413 36.38 32.51 -16.55
CA VAL A 413 36.92 31.75 -15.41
C VAL A 413 36.79 30.25 -15.61
N ALA A 414 35.70 29.78 -16.25
CA ALA A 414 35.52 28.37 -16.58
C ALA A 414 36.51 27.88 -17.66
N GLY A 415 36.86 28.73 -18.64
CA GLY A 415 37.82 28.39 -19.69
C GLY A 415 39.27 28.24 -19.19
N GLN A 416 39.67 29.03 -18.19
CA GLN A 416 41.01 28.95 -17.60
C GLN A 416 41.19 27.72 -16.69
N ALA A 417 40.10 27.17 -16.14
CA ALA A 417 40.15 25.94 -15.35
C ALA A 417 40.36 24.68 -16.21
N THR A 418 39.97 24.71 -17.49
CA THR A 418 40.14 23.58 -18.41
C THR A 418 41.53 23.49 -19.06
N GLU A 419 42.29 24.58 -19.11
CA GLU A 419 43.63 24.60 -19.75
C GLU A 419 44.76 24.10 -18.83
N VAL A 420 44.54 24.07 -17.51
CA VAL A 420 45.55 23.61 -16.52
C VAL A 420 45.50 22.09 -16.29
N ALA A 421 44.49 21.39 -16.81
CA ALA A 421 44.29 19.95 -16.60
C ALA A 421 44.86 19.05 -17.72
N THR A 422 45.39 19.62 -18.80
CA THR A 422 45.95 18.88 -19.95
C THR A 422 47.48 18.90 -20.05
N ASP A 423 48.16 19.51 -19.09
CA ASP A 423 49.63 19.54 -19.04
C ASP A 423 50.11 19.06 -17.65
N LYS A 424 49.90 17.76 -17.40
CA LYS A 424 50.57 16.98 -16.36
C LYS A 424 50.54 15.48 -16.63
#